data_AF-A0A963EJT0-F1
#
_entry.id   AF-A0A963EJT0-F1
#
_cell.length_a   1.000
_cell.length_b   1.000
_cell.length_c   1.000
_cell.angle_alpha   90.00
_cell.angle_beta   90.00
_cell.angle_gamma   90.00
#
_symmetry.space_group_name_H-M   'P 1'
#
loop_
_entity.id
_entity.type
_entity.pdbx_description
1 polymer ?
#
loop_
_entity_poly.entity_id
_entity_poly.type
_entity_poly.pdbx_seq_one_letter_code
_entity_poly.pdbx_strand_id
1 'polypeptide(L)'
;MNQPATITPLLNAISRIAIQPASMDIWDKKYRLRARNGEPVDLSMDDTWQRVARALAEVEPEDKREEWAEKFLWALRHGAIPAGRIISNAGAREHKP
;
A
#
# COMPACT_ATOMS: atom_id res chain seq x y z
N MET A 1 -41.32 -23.85 -12.94
CA MET A 1 -40.94 -23.35 -11.60
C MET A 1 -39.52 -22.81 -11.67
N ASN A 2 -39.35 -21.52 -11.97
CA ASN A 2 -38.03 -20.88 -11.90
C ASN A 2 -37.83 -20.36 -10.49
N GLN A 3 -36.96 -21.03 -9.74
CA GLN A 3 -36.46 -20.53 -8.45
C GLN A 3 -35.61 -19.28 -8.74
N PRO A 4 -35.83 -18.14 -8.08
CA PRO A 4 -34.94 -16.98 -8.22
C PRO A 4 -33.58 -17.34 -7.63
N ALA A 5 -32.52 -17.16 -8.41
CA ALA A 5 -31.15 -17.40 -7.95
C ALA A 5 -30.87 -16.54 -6.71
N THR A 6 -30.55 -17.19 -5.59
CA THR A 6 -30.19 -16.55 -4.33
C THR A 6 -28.86 -15.81 -4.51
N ILE A 7 -28.89 -14.49 -4.72
CA ILE A 7 -27.70 -13.64 -4.94
C ILE A 7 -26.86 -13.46 -3.65
N THR A 8 -27.42 -13.84 -2.50
CA THR A 8 -26.90 -13.60 -1.15
C THR A 8 -25.49 -14.14 -0.84
N PRO A 9 -24.97 -15.26 -1.40
CA PRO A 9 -23.63 -15.75 -1.03
C PRO A 9 -22.46 -14.92 -1.60
N LEU A 10 -22.68 -14.19 -2.70
CA LEU A 10 -21.61 -13.46 -3.39
C LEU A 10 -21.15 -12.21 -2.62
N LEU A 11 -22.02 -11.60 -1.82
CA LEU A 11 -21.69 -10.40 -1.04
C LEU A 11 -20.70 -10.69 0.11
N ASN A 12 -20.74 -11.88 0.70
CA ASN A 12 -19.78 -12.30 1.71
C ASN A 12 -18.43 -12.78 1.12
N ALA A 13 -18.40 -13.08 -0.19
CA ALA A 13 -17.21 -13.49 -0.93
C ALA A 13 -16.38 -12.30 -1.45
N ILE A 14 -16.72 -11.06 -1.10
CA ILE A 14 -15.77 -9.92 -1.09
C ILE A 14 -14.77 -10.08 0.08
N SER A 15 -14.52 -11.33 0.49
CA SER A 15 -13.37 -11.73 1.27
C SER A 15 -12.12 -11.44 0.44
N ARG A 16 -11.30 -10.51 0.95
CA ARG A 16 -9.93 -10.15 0.51
C ARG A 16 -9.30 -11.21 -0.40
N ILE A 17 -9.26 -10.92 -1.69
CA ILE A 17 -8.51 -11.74 -2.66
C ILE A 17 -7.07 -11.81 -2.17
N ALA A 18 -6.56 -13.02 -1.97
CA ALA A 18 -5.18 -13.22 -1.57
C ALA A 18 -4.23 -12.62 -2.61
N ILE A 19 -3.15 -11.99 -2.16
CA ILE A 19 -2.13 -11.46 -3.06
C ILE A 19 -1.51 -12.60 -3.85
N GLN A 20 -1.50 -12.45 -5.18
CA GLN A 20 -0.87 -13.42 -6.07
C GLN A 20 0.66 -13.46 -5.82
N PRO A 21 1.31 -14.63 -5.85
CA PRO A 21 2.76 -14.74 -5.68
C PRO A 21 3.55 -13.83 -6.62
N ALA A 22 3.12 -13.72 -7.89
CA ALA A 22 3.74 -12.82 -8.86
C ALA A 22 3.68 -11.34 -8.44
N SER A 23 2.57 -10.89 -7.84
CA SER A 23 2.44 -9.52 -7.33
C SER A 23 3.38 -9.27 -6.15
N MET A 24 3.56 -10.26 -5.28
CA MET A 24 4.53 -10.19 -4.17
C MET A 24 5.96 -10.09 -4.70
N ASP A 25 6.32 -10.89 -5.70
CA ASP A 25 7.64 -10.85 -6.34
C ASP A 25 7.91 -9.49 -7.01
N ILE A 26 6.91 -8.92 -7.68
CA ILE A 26 7.03 -7.60 -8.30
C ILE A 26 7.20 -6.53 -7.24
N TRP A 27 6.43 -6.57 -6.15
CA TRP A 27 6.60 -5.64 -5.04
C TRP A 27 8.02 -5.73 -4.46
N ASP A 28 8.49 -6.93 -4.10
CA ASP A 28 9.81 -7.11 -3.49
C ASP A 28 10.95 -6.60 -4.39
N LYS A 29 10.83 -6.77 -5.71
CA LYS A 29 11.86 -6.39 -6.69
C LYS A 29 11.81 -4.94 -7.14
N LYS A 30 10.63 -4.30 -7.16
CA LYS A 30 10.44 -2.98 -7.79
C LYS A 30 10.03 -1.87 -6.82
N TYR A 31 9.34 -2.21 -5.74
CA TYR A 31 8.61 -1.26 -4.92
C TYR A 31 9.03 -1.27 -3.45
N ARG A 32 9.51 -2.40 -2.95
CA ARG A 32 10.04 -2.56 -1.60
C ARG A 32 11.29 -1.68 -1.42
N LEU A 33 11.24 -0.77 -0.46
CA LEU A 33 12.41 0.04 -0.14
C LEU A 33 13.48 -0.84 0.52
N ARG A 34 14.71 -0.71 0.05
CA ARG A 34 15.90 -1.35 0.60
C ARG A 34 16.94 -0.29 0.91
N ALA A 35 17.71 -0.51 1.97
CA ALA A 35 18.87 0.31 2.31
C ALA A 35 20.02 0.05 1.32
N ARG A 36 21.06 0.90 1.35
CA ARG A 36 22.22 0.77 0.45
C ARG A 36 22.94 -0.57 0.52
N ASN A 37 22.92 -1.21 1.69
CA ASN A 37 23.49 -2.54 1.91
C ASN A 37 22.59 -3.69 1.41
N GLY A 38 21.43 -3.38 0.83
CA GLY A 38 20.47 -4.36 0.30
C GLY A 38 19.40 -4.82 1.31
N GLU A 39 19.54 -4.46 2.59
CA GLU A 39 18.60 -4.84 3.63
C GLU A 39 17.23 -4.22 3.39
N PRO A 40 16.13 -4.98 3.57
CA PRO A 40 14.79 -4.44 3.41
C PRO A 40 14.47 -3.43 4.51
N VAL A 41 14.06 -2.23 4.11
CA VAL A 41 13.53 -1.20 5.02
C VAL A 41 12.06 -1.46 5.27
N ASP A 42 11.30 -1.72 4.20
CA ASP A 42 9.91 -2.18 4.35
C ASP A 42 9.93 -3.69 4.59
N LEU A 43 9.40 -4.17 5.71
CA LEU A 43 9.35 -5.61 6.01
C LEU A 43 8.15 -6.30 5.35
N SER A 44 7.12 -5.52 5.04
CA SER A 44 5.87 -5.93 4.41
C SER A 44 5.33 -4.87 3.44
N MET A 45 4.37 -5.25 2.60
CA MET A 45 3.64 -4.28 1.75
C MET A 45 2.95 -3.19 2.56
N ASP A 46 2.51 -3.51 3.78
CA ASP A 46 1.86 -2.54 4.66
C ASP A 46 2.85 -1.49 5.17
N ASP A 47 4.11 -1.88 5.44
CA ASP A 47 5.17 -0.92 5.79
C ASP A 47 5.46 0.04 4.63
N THR A 48 5.47 -0.46 3.39
CA THR A 48 5.54 0.39 2.19
C THR A 48 4.41 1.42 2.18
N TRP A 49 3.17 1.00 2.46
CA TRP A 49 2.02 1.92 2.48
C TRP A 49 2.11 2.94 3.62
N GLN A 50 2.52 2.51 4.83
CA GLN A 50 2.72 3.41 5.96
C GLN A 50 3.79 4.47 5.67
N ARG A 51 4.93 4.06 5.10
CA ARG A 51 6.00 4.97 4.69
C ARG A 51 5.51 5.98 3.65
N VAL A 52 4.83 5.51 2.61
CA VAL A 52 4.32 6.38 1.54
C VAL A 52 3.26 7.34 2.10
N ALA A 53 2.33 6.87 2.93
CA ALA A 53 1.31 7.71 3.54
C ALA A 53 1.91 8.84 4.39
N ARG A 54 2.89 8.50 5.24
CA ARG A 54 3.62 9.50 6.04
C ARG A 54 4.35 10.50 5.15
N ALA A 55 5.08 10.03 4.15
CA ALA A 55 5.82 10.89 3.23
C ALA A 55 4.91 11.84 2.42
N LEU A 56 3.72 11.38 2.03
CA LEU A 56 2.72 12.23 1.37
C LEU A 56 2.16 13.28 2.33
N ALA A 57 1.94 12.93 3.60
CA ALA A 57 1.41 13.87 4.59
C ALA A 57 2.43 14.93 5.04
N GLU A 58 3.73 14.76 4.81
CA GLU A 58 4.76 15.73 5.23
C GLU A 58 4.59 17.14 4.62
N VAL A 59 3.94 17.25 3.46
CA VAL A 59 3.68 18.54 2.79
C VAL A 59 2.51 19.30 3.40
N GLU A 60 1.69 18.62 4.22
CA GLU A 60 0.54 19.21 4.88
C GLU A 60 0.95 20.04 6.11
N PRO A 61 0.10 20.98 6.56
CA PRO A 61 0.28 21.69 7.83
C PRO A 61 0.51 20.73 8.99
N GLU A 62 1.39 21.11 9.93
CA GLU A 62 1.86 20.22 11.00
C GLU A 62 0.71 19.62 11.83
N ASP A 63 -0.31 20.42 12.13
CA ASP A 63 -1.52 20.03 12.87
C ASP A 63 -2.45 19.08 12.09
N LYS A 64 -2.21 18.90 10.79
CA LYS A 64 -3.00 18.07 9.87
C LYS A 64 -2.27 16.83 9.37
N ARG A 65 -0.96 16.71 9.60
CA ARG A 65 -0.16 15.61 9.05
C ARG A 65 -0.65 14.24 9.49
N GLU A 66 -1.00 14.09 10.77
CA GLU A 66 -1.51 12.81 11.29
C GLU A 66 -2.85 12.43 10.65
N GLU A 67 -3.80 13.37 10.61
CA GLU A 67 -5.11 13.20 9.96
C GLU A 67 -4.95 12.76 8.49
N TRP A 68 -4.06 13.39 7.74
CA TRP A 68 -3.81 13.06 6.34
C TRP A 68 -3.03 11.75 6.16
N ALA A 69 -2.07 11.44 7.03
CA ALA A 69 -1.35 10.17 6.99
C ALA A 69 -2.31 8.99 7.17
N GLU A 70 -3.27 9.09 8.09
CA GLU A 70 -4.31 8.07 8.27
C GLU A 70 -5.20 7.92 7.04
N LYS A 71 -5.64 9.03 6.44
CA LYS A 71 -6.47 9.03 5.22
C LYS A 71 -5.73 8.45 4.03
N PHE A 72 -4.46 8.80 3.83
CA PHE A 72 -3.64 8.22 2.76
C PHE A 72 -3.39 6.74 2.98
N LEU A 73 -3.08 6.31 4.21
CA LEU A 73 -2.90 4.91 4.53
C LEU A 73 -4.17 4.10 4.27
N TRP A 74 -5.33 4.64 4.67
CA TRP A 74 -6.62 4.05 4.34
C TRP A 74 -6.78 3.91 2.83
N ALA A 75 -6.54 4.97 2.05
CA ALA A 75 -6.70 4.94 0.59
C ALA A 75 -5.76 3.90 -0.07
N LEU A 76 -4.49 3.84 0.34
CA LEU A 76 -3.50 2.87 -0.16
C LEU A 76 -3.92 1.43 0.10
N ARG A 77 -4.38 1.13 1.32
CA ARG A 77 -4.90 -0.21 1.71
C ARG A 77 -6.16 -0.61 0.95
N HIS A 78 -6.88 0.35 0.38
CA HIS A 78 -8.11 0.15 -0.40
C HIS A 78 -7.90 0.33 -1.91
N GLY A 79 -6.65 0.31 -2.39
CA GLY A 79 -6.33 0.18 -3.82
C GLY A 79 -6.05 1.49 -4.56
N ALA A 80 -6.00 2.63 -3.87
CA ALA A 80 -5.48 3.86 -4.46
C ALA A 80 -3.95 3.77 -4.54
N ILE A 81 -3.41 3.14 -5.58
CA ILE A 81 -1.97 2.90 -5.75
C ILE A 81 -1.31 4.00 -6.61
N PRO A 82 -0.39 4.81 -6.04
CA PRO A 82 0.40 5.80 -6.78
C PRO A 82 1.27 5.20 -7.88
N ALA A 83 1.80 6.08 -8.74
CA ALA A 83 2.78 5.70 -9.75
C ALA A 83 4.05 5.10 -9.12
N GLY A 84 4.70 4.18 -9.85
CA GLY A 84 5.80 3.37 -9.33
C GLY A 84 6.93 4.16 -8.66
N ARG A 85 7.35 5.30 -9.22
CA ARG A 85 8.42 6.14 -8.63
C ARG A 85 8.05 6.71 -7.26
N ILE A 86 6.77 6.94 -6.99
CA ILE A 86 6.30 7.43 -5.69
C ILE A 86 6.40 6.29 -4.67
N ILE A 87 5.87 5.12 -4.99
CA ILE A 87 5.92 3.93 -4.12
C ILE A 87 7.36 3.57 -3.74
N SER A 88 8.27 3.53 -4.71
CA SER A 88 9.66 3.09 -4.48
C SER A 88 10.52 4.11 -3.71
N ASN A 89 10.20 5.42 -3.76
CA ASN A 89 11.13 6.46 -3.27
C ASN A 89 10.57 7.42 -2.21
N ALA A 90 9.25 7.53 -2.04
CA ALA A 90 8.67 8.46 -1.06
C ALA A 90 9.14 8.09 0.36
N GLY A 91 9.66 9.04 1.14
CA GLY A 91 10.19 8.74 2.47
C GLY A 91 11.53 7.98 2.49
N ALA A 92 12.19 7.76 1.35
CA ALA A 92 13.48 7.07 1.28
C ALA A 92 14.71 7.94 1.66
N ARG A 93 14.51 9.06 2.37
CA ARG A 93 15.48 10.16 2.55
C ARG A 93 16.88 9.67 2.96
N GLU A 94 16.96 8.80 3.96
CA GLU A 94 18.22 8.26 4.51
C GLU A 94 18.77 7.04 3.73
N HIS A 95 17.98 6.49 2.81
CA HIS A 95 18.27 5.24 2.10
C HIS A 95 18.49 5.45 0.60
N LYS A 96 18.70 6.70 0.17
CA LYS A 96 18.95 7.04 -1.23
C LYS A 96 20.26 6.37 -1.72
N PRO A 97 20.27 5.67 -2.87
CA PRO A 97 21.50 5.22 -3.51
C PRO A 97 22.43 6.38 -3.87
#